data_AF-A0AAN7W1E5-F1
#
_entry.id   AF-A0AAN7W1E5-F1
#
_cell.length_a   1.000
_cell.length_b   1.000
_cell.length_c   1.000
_cell.angle_alpha   90.00
_cell.angle_beta   90.00
_cell.angle_gamma   90.00
#
_symmetry.space_group_name_H-M   'P 1'
#
loop_
_entity.id
_entity.type
_entity.pdbx_description
1 polymer ?
#
loop_
_entity_poly.entity_id
_entity_poly.type
_entity_poly.pdbx_seq_one_letter_code
_entity_poly.pdbx_strand_id
1 'polypeptide(L)'
;MERLLKETSVVPAAHQMELHPYLQQPSFDAFHKENGIHITQYSPFGNQNPIYTKGENMGKLIDDPVLAEVGKKYGKTGPQTALAWGIAHGRSVIPKSKTPSRIQANFEGDFKLEAEDVKKIDALDKKIRFNDPSKPFKYSFYDDLDGKQ
;
A
#
# COMPACT_ATOMS: atom_id res chain seq x y z
N MET A 1 3.04 -16.81 -6.07
CA MET A 1 1.63 -17.04 -6.45
C MET A 1 1.47 -18.10 -7.54
N GLU A 2 2.34 -18.12 -8.56
CA GLU A 2 2.28 -19.08 -9.67
C GLU A 2 2.13 -20.55 -9.24
N ARG A 3 2.92 -21.01 -8.27
CA ARG A 3 2.80 -22.37 -7.72
C ARG A 3 1.39 -22.65 -7.19
N LEU A 4 0.78 -21.72 -6.46
CA LEU A 4 -0.56 -21.91 -5.92
C LEU A 4 -1.58 -22.04 -7.07
N LEU A 5 -1.48 -21.22 -8.10
CA LEU A 5 -2.37 -21.27 -9.26
C LEU A 5 -2.19 -22.55 -10.10
N LYS A 6 -0.96 -23.06 -10.18
CA LYS A 6 -0.66 -24.32 -10.89
C LYS A 6 -1.18 -25.56 -10.14
N GLU A 7 -1.08 -25.55 -8.82
CA GLU A 7 -1.35 -26.72 -7.97
C GLU A 7 -2.80 -26.75 -7.44
N THR A 8 -3.64 -25.77 -7.77
CA THR A 8 -5.03 -25.68 -7.28
C THR A 8 -5.99 -25.38 -8.43
N SER A 9 -7.25 -25.85 -8.30
CA SER A 9 -8.30 -25.63 -9.30
C SER A 9 -9.14 -24.37 -9.06
N VAL A 10 -9.01 -23.75 -7.88
CA VAL A 10 -9.77 -22.57 -7.48
C VAL A 10 -8.80 -21.41 -7.34
N VAL A 11 -8.98 -20.38 -8.18
CA VAL A 11 -8.21 -19.14 -8.09
C VAL A 11 -8.56 -18.41 -6.79
N PRO A 12 -7.57 -17.94 -6.01
CA PRO A 12 -7.82 -17.13 -4.82
C PRO A 12 -8.62 -15.88 -5.18
N ALA A 13 -9.73 -15.63 -4.48
CA ALA A 13 -10.54 -14.44 -4.72
C ALA A 13 -9.79 -13.13 -4.38
N ALA A 14 -8.90 -13.18 -3.39
CA ALA A 14 -8.09 -12.03 -3.00
C ALA A 14 -6.73 -12.43 -2.42
N HIS A 15 -5.78 -11.50 -2.49
CA HIS A 15 -4.50 -11.55 -1.80
C HIS A 15 -4.29 -10.26 -1.01
N GLN A 16 -4.04 -10.39 0.29
CA GLN A 16 -3.72 -9.26 1.17
C GLN A 16 -2.21 -9.07 1.25
N MET A 17 -1.69 -7.92 0.81
CA MET A 17 -0.25 -7.64 0.76
C MET A 17 0.10 -6.19 1.12
N GLU A 18 1.36 -5.93 1.50
CA GLU A 18 1.82 -4.59 1.87
C GLU A 18 1.88 -3.73 0.62
N LEU A 19 1.10 -2.66 0.61
CA LEU A 19 1.10 -1.68 -0.47
C LEU A 19 0.86 -0.29 0.11
N HIS A 20 1.58 0.69 -0.42
CA HIS A 20 1.45 2.11 -0.08
C HIS A 20 2.29 2.92 -1.07
N PRO A 21 2.18 4.25 -1.12
CA PRO A 21 2.94 5.06 -2.07
C PRO A 21 4.46 4.80 -2.13
N TYR A 22 5.10 4.39 -1.03
CA TYR A 22 6.53 4.01 -1.01
C TYR A 22 6.85 2.55 -1.39
N LEU A 23 5.84 1.69 -1.59
CA LEU A 23 5.99 0.30 -2.01
C LEU A 23 4.79 -0.10 -2.87
N GLN A 24 4.93 0.06 -4.18
CA GLN A 24 3.79 -0.04 -5.10
C GLN A 24 3.69 -1.38 -5.83
N GLN A 25 4.81 -2.08 -6.03
CA GLN A 25 4.91 -3.41 -6.65
C GLN A 25 4.09 -3.55 -7.97
N PRO A 26 4.28 -2.65 -8.95
CA PRO A 26 3.41 -2.56 -10.13
C PRO A 26 3.37 -3.86 -10.96
N SER A 27 4.48 -4.56 -11.11
CA SER A 27 4.53 -5.84 -11.84
C SER A 27 3.70 -6.93 -11.14
N PHE A 28 3.75 -6.97 -9.80
CA PHE A 28 3.00 -7.97 -9.04
C PHE A 28 1.51 -7.60 -8.96
N ASP A 29 1.19 -6.31 -8.91
CA ASP A 29 -0.19 -5.82 -9.02
C ASP A 29 -0.82 -6.23 -10.37
N ALA A 30 -0.10 -5.99 -11.48
CA ALA A 30 -0.51 -6.42 -12.82
C ALA A 30 -0.74 -7.94 -12.90
N PHE A 31 0.17 -8.74 -12.34
CA PHE A 31 0.02 -10.20 -12.27
C PHE A 31 -1.30 -10.60 -11.57
N HIS A 32 -1.66 -9.98 -10.44
CA HIS A 32 -2.91 -10.29 -9.76
C HIS A 32 -4.12 -9.95 -10.63
N LYS A 33 -4.09 -8.77 -11.26
CA LYS A 33 -5.16 -8.32 -12.16
C LYS A 33 -5.36 -9.26 -13.35
N GLU A 34 -4.28 -9.70 -13.99
CA GLU A 34 -4.31 -10.65 -15.11
C GLU A 34 -4.89 -12.01 -14.69
N ASN A 35 -4.67 -12.42 -13.44
CA ASN A 35 -5.18 -13.68 -12.90
C ASN A 35 -6.54 -13.54 -12.19
N GLY A 36 -7.18 -12.36 -12.23
CA GLY A 36 -8.48 -12.12 -11.59
C GLY A 36 -8.46 -12.19 -10.06
N ILE A 37 -7.31 -11.92 -9.44
CA ILE A 37 -7.15 -11.94 -7.98
C ILE A 37 -7.27 -10.50 -7.45
N HIS A 38 -8.21 -10.26 -6.54
CA HIS A 38 -8.37 -8.93 -5.93
C HIS A 38 -7.25 -8.63 -4.93
N ILE A 39 -6.80 -7.38 -4.88
CA ILE A 39 -5.78 -6.97 -3.90
C ILE A 39 -6.43 -6.27 -2.71
N THR A 40 -6.11 -6.77 -1.51
CA THR A 40 -6.33 -6.04 -0.25
C THR A 40 -5.02 -5.42 0.22
N GLN A 41 -4.93 -4.09 0.15
CA GLN A 41 -3.76 -3.32 0.55
C GLN A 41 -3.70 -3.19 2.09
N TYR A 42 -2.77 -3.91 2.73
CA TYR A 42 -2.46 -3.74 4.14
C TYR A 42 -1.35 -2.69 4.36
N SER A 43 -1.31 -2.13 5.58
CA SER A 43 -0.36 -1.06 5.96
C SER A 43 -0.37 0.15 5.02
N PRO A 44 -1.53 0.69 4.61
CA PRO A 44 -1.59 1.76 3.60
C PRO A 44 -0.86 3.06 3.99
N PHE A 45 -0.51 3.22 5.25
CA PHE A 45 0.24 4.37 5.78
C PHE A 45 1.74 4.12 5.94
N GLY A 46 2.30 3.05 5.37
CA GLY A 46 3.73 2.73 5.47
C GLY A 46 4.16 2.34 6.88
N ASN A 47 3.29 1.63 7.61
CA ASN A 47 3.54 1.02 8.92
C ASN A 47 4.25 1.92 9.96
N GLN A 48 3.46 2.63 10.78
CA GLN A 48 3.97 3.55 11.81
C GLN A 48 4.36 2.88 13.14
N ASN A 49 4.49 1.56 13.16
CA ASN A 49 4.75 0.84 14.40
C ASN A 49 6.26 0.90 14.73
N PRO A 50 6.66 1.38 15.93
CA PRO A 50 8.06 1.48 16.34
C PRO A 50 8.82 0.14 16.41
N ILE A 51 8.13 -0.99 16.27
CA ILE A 51 8.76 -2.31 16.16
C ILE A 51 9.52 -2.48 14.83
N TYR A 52 9.12 -1.74 13.78
CA TYR A 52 9.77 -1.81 12.48
C TYR A 52 10.85 -0.75 12.39
N THR A 53 12.10 -1.19 12.36
CA THR A 53 13.25 -0.29 12.38
C THR A 53 13.61 0.29 11.00
N LYS A 54 13.02 -0.27 9.95
CA LYS A 54 13.23 0.22 8.58
C LYS A 54 12.41 1.49 8.37
N GLY A 55 13.09 2.57 8.00
CA GLY A 55 12.47 3.89 7.84
C GLY A 55 12.43 4.73 9.12
N GLU A 56 13.10 4.32 10.21
CA GLU A 56 13.25 5.12 11.45
C GLU A 56 13.83 6.51 11.19
N ASN A 57 14.75 6.61 10.22
CA ASN A 57 15.38 7.87 9.82
C ASN A 57 14.66 8.56 8.65
N MET A 58 13.48 8.08 8.27
CA MET A 58 12.69 8.63 7.18
C MET A 58 11.48 9.39 7.70
N GLY A 59 11.08 10.45 6.98
CA GLY A 59 9.78 11.07 7.19
C GLY A 59 8.66 10.04 7.00
N LYS A 60 7.60 10.16 7.82
CA LYS A 60 6.43 9.29 7.72
C LYS A 60 5.80 9.45 6.34
N LEU A 61 5.38 8.35 5.73
CA LEU A 61 4.71 8.37 4.43
C LEU A 61 3.55 9.36 4.40
N ILE A 62 2.71 9.36 5.44
CA ILE A 62 1.53 10.23 5.51
C ILE A 62 1.84 11.74 5.54
N ASP A 63 3.09 12.10 5.84
CA ASP A 63 3.58 13.47 5.92
C ASP A 63 4.37 13.84 4.64
N ASP A 64 4.39 12.98 3.61
CA ASP A 64 5.08 13.27 2.34
C ASP A 64 4.46 14.53 1.69
N PRO A 65 5.28 15.53 1.31
CA PRO A 65 4.80 16.78 0.74
C PRO A 65 3.92 16.60 -0.49
N VAL A 66 4.16 15.59 -1.32
CA VAL A 66 3.36 15.33 -2.53
C VAL A 66 1.95 14.89 -2.16
N LEU A 67 1.79 14.04 -1.14
CA LEU A 67 0.46 13.62 -0.66
C LEU A 67 -0.31 14.79 -0.04
N ALA A 68 0.39 15.68 0.66
CA ALA A 68 -0.21 16.88 1.24
C ALA A 68 -0.63 17.89 0.16
N GLU A 69 0.23 18.12 -0.84
CA GLU A 69 -0.06 19.01 -1.97
C GLU A 69 -1.26 18.51 -2.79
N VAL A 70 -1.25 17.23 -3.17
CA VAL A 70 -2.37 16.60 -3.88
C VAL A 70 -3.63 16.65 -3.04
N GLY A 71 -3.56 16.28 -1.75
CA GLY A 71 -4.72 16.30 -0.86
C GLY A 71 -5.36 17.68 -0.75
N LYS A 72 -4.54 18.74 -0.69
CA LYS A 72 -5.02 20.13 -0.62
C LYS A 72 -5.93 20.50 -1.79
N LYS A 73 -5.67 20.00 -3.00
CA LYS A 73 -6.53 20.21 -4.18
C LYS A 73 -7.97 19.72 -3.95
N TYR A 74 -8.14 18.69 -3.12
CA TYR A 74 -9.42 18.05 -2.81
C TYR A 74 -10.00 18.45 -1.45
N GLY A 75 -9.35 19.35 -0.72
CA GLY A 75 -9.71 19.65 0.67
C GLY A 75 -9.48 18.45 1.62
N LYS A 76 -8.49 17.60 1.30
CA LYS A 76 -8.16 16.37 2.03
C LYS A 76 -6.74 16.43 2.62
N THR A 77 -6.48 15.52 3.55
CA THR A 77 -5.19 15.37 4.23
C THR A 77 -4.30 14.34 3.53
N GLY A 78 -2.98 14.38 3.77
CA GLY A 78 -2.03 13.38 3.24
C GLY A 78 -2.43 11.92 3.51
N PRO A 79 -2.86 11.53 4.74
CA PRO A 79 -3.40 10.20 5.00
C PRO A 79 -4.59 9.85 4.09
N GLN A 80 -5.57 10.75 3.94
CA GLN A 80 -6.73 10.51 3.07
C GLN A 80 -6.30 10.33 1.60
N THR A 81 -5.37 11.15 1.13
CA THR A 81 -4.78 11.02 -0.21
C THR A 81 -4.10 9.66 -0.43
N ALA A 82 -3.37 9.16 0.56
CA ALA A 82 -2.73 7.84 0.47
C ALA A 82 -3.76 6.70 0.36
N LEU A 83 -4.92 6.84 1.02
CA LEU A 83 -6.02 5.87 0.89
C LEU A 83 -6.68 5.93 -0.49
N ALA A 84 -7.02 7.15 -0.94
CA ALA A 84 -7.61 7.37 -2.26
C ALA A 84 -6.71 6.86 -3.39
N TRP A 85 -5.39 6.97 -3.25
CA TRP A 85 -4.43 6.39 -4.19
C TRP A 85 -4.56 4.87 -4.30
N GLY A 86 -4.66 4.16 -3.16
CA GLY A 86 -4.85 2.70 -3.19
C GLY A 86 -6.16 2.30 -3.86
N ILE A 87 -7.24 3.06 -3.59
CA ILE A 87 -8.56 2.87 -4.21
C ILE A 87 -8.51 3.15 -5.72
N ALA A 88 -7.78 4.18 -6.14
CA ALA A 88 -7.61 4.54 -7.56
C ALA A 88 -6.89 3.44 -8.36
N HIS A 89 -6.04 2.65 -7.71
CA HIS A 89 -5.43 1.43 -8.27
C HIS A 89 -6.35 0.20 -8.26
N GLY A 90 -7.63 0.35 -7.87
CA GLY A 90 -8.63 -0.73 -7.87
C GLY A 90 -8.53 -1.68 -6.67
N ARG A 91 -7.88 -1.26 -5.58
CA ARG A 91 -7.61 -2.11 -4.41
C ARG A 91 -8.62 -1.85 -3.29
N SER A 92 -8.87 -2.85 -2.46
CA SER A 92 -9.47 -2.59 -1.13
C SER A 92 -8.37 -2.11 -0.18
N VAL A 93 -8.61 -1.05 0.57
CA VAL A 93 -7.63 -0.46 1.47
C VAL A 93 -8.11 -0.60 2.92
N ILE A 94 -7.26 -1.13 3.81
CA ILE A 94 -7.63 -1.45 5.20
C ILE A 94 -6.82 -0.62 6.22
N PRO A 95 -7.10 0.69 6.37
CA PRO A 95 -6.42 1.53 7.34
C PRO A 95 -6.83 1.19 8.77
N LYS A 96 -5.85 1.09 9.68
CA LYS A 96 -6.11 0.89 11.10
C LYS A 96 -6.11 2.21 11.85
N SER A 97 -7.09 2.42 12.73
CA SER A 97 -7.06 3.46 13.75
C SER A 97 -7.78 2.98 15.01
N LYS A 98 -7.39 3.53 16.18
CA LYS A 98 -8.13 3.41 17.44
C LYS A 98 -8.67 4.76 17.94
N THR A 99 -8.41 5.82 17.17
CA THR A 99 -8.81 7.19 17.51
C THR A 99 -10.05 7.52 16.69
N PRO A 100 -11.21 7.79 17.32
CA PRO A 100 -12.48 8.00 16.61
C PRO A 100 -12.41 9.05 15.49
N SER A 101 -11.80 10.21 15.76
CA SER A 101 -11.64 11.26 14.73
C SER A 101 -10.84 10.81 13.51
N ARG A 102 -9.81 9.98 13.72
CA ARG A 102 -9.03 9.40 12.61
C ARG A 102 -9.79 8.28 11.89
N ILE A 103 -10.66 7.53 12.58
CA ILE A 103 -11.52 6.54 11.93
C ILE A 103 -12.46 7.26 10.95
N GLN A 104 -13.12 8.32 11.41
CA GLN A 104 -13.97 9.17 10.58
C GLN A 104 -13.18 9.78 9.40
N ALA A 105 -12.02 10.39 9.68
CA ALA A 105 -11.19 10.97 8.63
C ALA A 105 -10.70 9.93 7.60
N ASN A 106 -10.34 8.72 8.04
CA ASN A 106 -9.93 7.65 7.12
C ASN A 106 -11.07 7.20 6.20
N PHE A 107 -12.30 7.16 6.71
CA PHE A 107 -13.48 6.84 5.89
C PHE A 107 -13.71 7.88 4.80
N GLU A 108 -13.45 9.16 5.09
CA GLU A 108 -13.49 10.25 4.11
C GLU A 108 -12.33 10.23 3.09
N GLY A 109 -11.41 9.25 3.20
CA GLY A 109 -10.38 8.96 2.21
C GLY A 109 -10.87 8.19 0.99
N ASP A 110 -12.14 7.75 0.97
CA ASP A 110 -12.80 7.23 -0.21
C ASP A 110 -13.29 8.38 -1.12
N PHE A 111 -12.37 8.91 -1.91
CA PHE A 111 -12.66 9.95 -2.90
C PHE A 111 -11.88 9.69 -4.19
N LYS A 112 -12.36 10.28 -5.28
CA LYS A 112 -11.76 10.10 -6.60
C LYS A 112 -10.59 11.05 -6.81
N LEU A 113 -9.41 10.49 -7.10
CA LEU A 113 -8.26 11.22 -7.62
C LEU A 113 -8.35 11.34 -9.15
N GLU A 114 -7.84 12.45 -9.68
CA GLU A 114 -7.64 12.60 -11.11
C GLU A 114 -6.40 11.81 -11.56
N ALA A 115 -6.38 11.37 -12.82
CA ALA A 115 -5.32 10.51 -13.34
C ALA A 115 -3.91 11.14 -13.22
N GLU A 116 -3.82 12.46 -13.34
CA GLU A 116 -2.56 13.19 -13.18
C GLU A 116 -2.05 13.17 -11.74
N ASP A 117 -2.97 13.23 -10.77
CA ASP A 117 -2.60 13.22 -9.35
C ASP A 117 -2.25 11.80 -8.89
N VAL A 118 -2.90 10.76 -9.44
CA VAL A 118 -2.46 9.36 -9.26
C VAL A 118 -1.02 9.21 -9.76
N LYS A 119 -0.69 9.69 -10.97
CA LYS A 119 0.66 9.63 -11.52
C LYS A 119 1.70 10.37 -10.66
N LYS A 120 1.35 11.51 -10.06
CA LYS A 120 2.25 12.22 -9.13
C LYS A 120 2.57 11.37 -7.90
N ILE A 121 1.58 10.67 -7.36
CA ILE A 121 1.78 9.79 -6.20
C ILE A 121 2.53 8.52 -6.61
N ASP A 122 2.29 8.00 -7.82
CA ASP A 122 3.03 6.84 -8.35
C ASP A 122 4.54 7.11 -8.42
N ALA A 123 4.95 8.36 -8.66
CA ALA A 123 6.37 8.76 -8.65
C ALA A 123 7.04 8.66 -7.26
N LEU A 124 6.29 8.41 -6.18
CA LEU A 124 6.82 8.24 -4.82
C LEU A 124 7.35 6.82 -4.53
N ASP A 125 7.37 5.90 -5.50
CA ASP A 125 7.79 4.51 -5.27
C ASP A 125 9.27 4.41 -4.86
N LYS A 126 9.51 4.28 -3.56
CA LYS A 126 10.86 4.13 -2.99
C LYS A 126 11.26 2.66 -2.86
N LYS A 127 10.36 1.72 -3.18
CA LYS A 127 10.53 0.28 -2.97
C LYS A 127 10.90 -0.06 -1.53
N ILE A 128 10.24 0.56 -0.56
CA ILE A 128 10.53 0.36 0.87
C ILE A 128 9.44 -0.50 1.51
N ARG A 129 9.78 -1.76 1.77
CA ARG A 129 8.95 -2.68 2.55
C ARG A 129 9.21 -2.52 4.03
N PHE A 130 8.20 -2.18 4.82
CA PHE A 130 8.30 -2.08 6.26
C PHE A 130 8.09 -3.43 6.94
N ASN A 131 7.24 -4.31 6.39
CA ASN A 131 6.98 -5.63 6.97
C ASN A 131 7.75 -6.75 6.25
N ASP A 132 9.00 -6.97 6.65
CA ASP A 132 9.78 -8.14 6.24
C ASP A 132 10.14 -9.06 7.41
N PRO A 133 9.41 -10.17 7.62
CA PRO A 133 9.70 -11.12 8.68
C PRO A 133 10.77 -12.16 8.30
N SER A 134 11.48 -12.02 7.17
CA SER A 134 12.36 -13.07 6.66
C SER A 134 13.43 -13.51 7.67
N LYS A 135 14.07 -12.53 8.33
CA LYS A 135 15.13 -12.79 9.32
C LYS A 135 14.65 -13.59 10.54
N PRO A 136 13.62 -13.15 11.30
CA PRO A 136 13.15 -13.91 12.46
C PRO A 136 12.60 -15.29 12.11
N PHE A 137 12.03 -15.47 10.92
CA PHE A 137 11.49 -16.76 10.47
C PHE A 137 12.52 -17.64 9.74
N LYS A 138 13.74 -17.16 9.52
CA LYS A 138 14.81 -17.86 8.77
C LYS A 138 14.33 -18.38 7.40
N TYR A 139 13.45 -17.63 6.75
CA TYR A 139 12.87 -17.97 5.46
C TYR A 139 12.76 -16.71 4.62
N SER A 140 13.08 -16.80 3.32
CA SER A 140 13.06 -15.61 2.47
C SER A 140 11.71 -15.47 1.76
N PHE A 141 10.91 -14.48 2.19
CA PHE A 141 9.52 -14.35 1.72
C PHE A 141 9.33 -13.56 0.43
N TYR A 142 10.23 -12.63 0.11
CA TYR A 142 10.02 -11.61 -0.93
C TYR A 142 11.17 -11.52 -1.93
N ASP A 143 11.94 -12.59 -2.14
CA ASP A 143 13.18 -12.57 -2.94
C ASP A 143 13.00 -12.06 -4.38
N ASP A 144 11.82 -12.23 -4.93
CA ASP A 144 11.40 -11.83 -6.27
C ASP A 144 10.50 -10.58 -6.29
N LEU A 145 10.35 -9.89 -5.15
CA LEU A 145 9.44 -8.76 -4.99
C LEU A 145 10.16 -7.49 -4.54
N ASP A 146 9.59 -6.33 -4.88
CA ASP A 146 10.16 -5.05 -4.49
C ASP A 146 10.30 -4.91 -2.97
N GLY A 147 11.36 -4.20 -2.57
CA GLY A 147 11.60 -3.81 -1.18
C GLY A 147 12.06 -4.90 -0.23
N LYS A 148 12.41 -6.08 -0.74
CA LYS A 148 13.10 -7.16 0.00
C LYS A 148 14.23 -6.62 0.89
N GLN A 149 14.28 -7.11 2.14
CA GLN A 149 15.37 -6.85 3.09
C GLN A 149 16.39 -7.98 3.15
#